data_AF-A0A8J6NVZ3-F1
#
_entry.id   AF-A0A8J6NVZ3-F1
#
_cell.length_a   1.000
_cell.length_b   1.000
_cell.length_c   1.000
_cell.angle_alpha   90.00
_cell.angle_beta   90.00
_cell.angle_gamma   90.00
#
_symmetry.space_group_name_H-M   'P 1'
#
loop_
_entity.id
_entity.type
_entity.pdbx_description
1 polymer ?
#
loop_
_entity_poly.entity_id
_entity_poly.type
_entity_poly.pdbx_seq_one_letter_code
_entity_poly.pdbx_strand_id
1 'polypeptide(L)'
;MLRRWPLVASMLLLVGLITIPQVVAETSARTFRQQNGLVAYTPPAWFLGGYFIAHEKNPGYVFGPVQDFVSTLGGTTTWLIEDMELIRLEQASADGQNPEYSFFLEVDSPGGTEYWVFVALPHESAQAWFNARRAFHGRKAEGYYGKTQKKLEHAMRQGLHIKAELRFLIVNGETGLQAPENVIMSRHKFQPVFDLSTGRSLGPDAKIK
;
A
#
# COMPACT_ATOMS: atom_id res chain seq x y z
N MET A 1 -38.34 52.49 -25.85
CA MET A 1 -38.01 51.11 -26.27
C MET A 1 -36.56 50.83 -25.90
N LEU A 2 -36.30 50.22 -24.74
CA LEU A 2 -34.94 49.93 -24.29
C LEU A 2 -34.60 48.47 -24.61
N ARG A 3 -33.60 48.32 -25.48
CA ARG A 3 -33.07 47.09 -26.07
C ARG A 3 -32.47 46.20 -24.96
N ARG A 4 -33.13 45.09 -24.64
CA ARG A 4 -32.60 44.06 -23.73
C ARG A 4 -31.71 43.11 -24.52
N TRP A 5 -30.43 43.04 -24.14
CA TRP A 5 -29.46 41.92 -24.18
C TRP A 5 -28.07 42.54 -23.96
N PRO A 6 -27.25 42.04 -23.01
CA PRO A 6 -26.82 40.64 -23.02
C PRO A 6 -26.71 40.02 -21.61
N LEU A 7 -27.54 39.01 -21.31
CA LEU A 7 -27.34 38.13 -20.14
C LEU A 7 -26.66 36.81 -20.51
N VAL A 8 -26.33 36.59 -21.78
CA VAL A 8 -25.79 35.31 -22.28
C VAL A 8 -24.27 35.21 -22.09
N ALA A 9 -23.55 36.31 -21.88
CA ALA A 9 -22.09 36.28 -21.74
C ALA A 9 -21.60 35.84 -20.33
N SER A 10 -22.41 35.99 -19.27
CA SER A 10 -21.98 35.63 -17.91
C SER A 10 -22.18 34.15 -17.56
N MET A 11 -22.92 33.37 -18.35
CA MET A 11 -23.19 31.96 -18.04
C MET A 11 -22.09 30.99 -18.51
N LEU A 12 -21.19 31.42 -19.40
CA LEU A 12 -20.08 30.58 -19.89
C LEU A 12 -18.84 30.61 -18.97
N LEU A 13 -18.72 31.60 -18.09
CA LEU A 13 -17.60 31.69 -17.13
C LEU A 13 -17.77 30.84 -15.87
N LEU A 14 -18.98 30.34 -15.60
CA LEU A 14 -19.24 29.49 -14.43
C LEU A 14 -19.04 27.99 -14.69
N VAL A 15 -18.96 27.56 -15.95
CA VAL A 15 -18.75 26.15 -16.32
C VAL A 15 -17.26 25.79 -16.39
N GLY A 16 -16.36 26.77 -16.55
CA GLY A 16 -14.91 26.54 -16.64
C GLY A 16 -14.20 26.28 -15.30
N LEU A 17 -14.86 26.46 -14.16
CA LEU A 17 -14.25 26.31 -12.84
C LEU A 17 -14.40 24.90 -12.23
N ILE A 18 -15.21 24.03 -12.84
CA ILE A 18 -15.47 22.68 -12.31
C ILE A 18 -14.50 21.64 -12.91
N THR A 19 -13.84 21.94 -14.04
CA THR A 19 -12.94 21.01 -14.74
C THR A 19 -11.46 21.11 -14.33
N ILE A 20 -11.09 22.11 -13.51
CA ILE A 20 -9.69 22.42 -13.18
C ILE A 20 -9.04 21.39 -12.23
N PRO A 21 -9.72 20.80 -11.22
CA PRO A 21 -9.06 19.89 -10.27
C PRO A 21 -8.54 18.61 -10.92
N GLN A 22 -9.32 18.03 -11.84
CA GLN A 22 -8.99 16.74 -12.47
C GLN A 22 -7.77 16.82 -13.39
N VAL A 23 -7.65 17.91 -14.17
CA VAL A 23 -6.54 18.10 -15.11
C VAL A 23 -5.20 18.24 -14.37
N VAL A 24 -5.19 18.89 -13.20
CA VAL A 24 -3.97 19.06 -12.38
C VAL A 24 -3.58 17.74 -11.71
N ALA A 25 -4.55 16.99 -11.17
CA ALA A 25 -4.30 15.68 -10.56
C ALA A 25 -3.76 14.66 -11.59
N GLU A 26 -4.38 14.55 -12.77
CA GLU A 26 -3.91 13.67 -13.85
C GLU A 26 -2.51 14.03 -14.35
N THR A 27 -2.20 15.33 -14.45
CA THR A 27 -0.86 15.80 -14.86
C THR A 27 0.19 15.46 -13.81
N SER A 28 -0.13 15.60 -12.52
CA SER A 28 0.74 15.23 -11.41
C SER A 28 0.99 13.71 -11.37
N ALA A 29 -0.06 12.90 -11.50
CA ALA A 29 0.04 11.44 -11.51
C ALA A 29 0.91 10.95 -12.67
N ARG A 30 0.65 11.44 -13.89
CA ARG A 30 1.45 11.09 -15.07
C ARG A 30 2.93 11.48 -14.90
N THR A 31 3.18 12.65 -14.31
CA THR A 31 4.55 13.12 -14.04
C THR A 31 5.25 12.20 -13.05
N PHE A 32 4.59 11.84 -11.93
CA PHE A 32 5.16 10.94 -10.93
C PHE A 32 5.45 9.55 -11.50
N ARG A 33 4.51 8.97 -12.26
CA ARG A 33 4.74 7.68 -12.92
C ARG A 33 5.96 7.72 -13.84
N GLN A 34 6.07 8.74 -14.69
CA GLN A 34 7.18 8.88 -15.63
C GLN A 34 8.52 9.08 -14.92
N GLN A 35 8.57 9.90 -13.87
CA GLN A 35 9.79 10.17 -13.12
C GLN A 35 10.33 8.95 -12.37
N ASN A 36 9.44 8.02 -11.99
CA ASN A 36 9.79 6.84 -11.20
C ASN A 36 9.71 5.53 -12.00
N GLY A 37 9.62 5.60 -13.35
CA GLY A 37 9.57 4.41 -14.20
C GLY A 37 8.37 3.48 -13.93
N LEU A 38 7.24 4.02 -13.42
CA LEU A 38 6.12 3.20 -12.99
C LEU A 38 5.24 2.78 -14.17
N VAL A 39 5.06 1.48 -14.33
CA VAL A 39 4.22 0.83 -15.34
C VAL A 39 3.09 0.03 -14.70
N ALA A 40 1.97 -0.10 -15.40
CA ALA A 40 0.83 -0.88 -14.92
C ALA A 40 1.22 -2.36 -14.74
N TYR A 41 0.79 -2.94 -13.63
CA TYR A 41 1.07 -4.34 -13.30
C TYR A 41 -0.13 -4.97 -12.59
N THR A 42 -0.37 -6.25 -12.82
CA THR A 42 -1.40 -7.00 -12.11
C THR A 42 -0.76 -7.81 -10.99
N PRO A 43 -0.98 -7.44 -9.71
CA PRO A 43 -0.42 -8.19 -8.59
C PRO A 43 -0.92 -9.64 -8.60
N PRO A 44 -0.10 -10.59 -8.16
CA PRO A 44 -0.52 -11.98 -8.10
C PRO A 44 -1.60 -12.20 -7.03
N ALA A 45 -2.49 -13.16 -7.25
CA ALA A 45 -3.62 -13.42 -6.35
C ALA A 45 -3.19 -13.74 -4.90
N TRP A 46 -2.05 -14.43 -4.72
CA TRP A 46 -1.53 -14.75 -3.38
C TRP A 46 -1.13 -13.50 -2.58
N PHE A 47 -0.73 -12.42 -3.27
CA PHE A 47 -0.41 -11.15 -2.64
C PHE A 47 -1.70 -10.43 -2.23
N LEU A 48 -2.66 -10.33 -3.15
CA LEU A 48 -3.94 -9.64 -2.90
C LEU A 48 -4.76 -10.29 -1.78
N GLY A 49 -4.78 -11.63 -1.74
CA GLY A 49 -5.47 -12.40 -0.70
C GLY A 49 -4.69 -12.55 0.61
N GLY A 50 -3.42 -12.12 0.64
CA GLY A 50 -2.58 -12.29 1.82
C GLY A 50 -2.73 -11.15 2.83
N TYR A 51 -2.46 -11.48 4.09
CA TYR A 51 -2.46 -10.52 5.19
C TYR A 51 -1.22 -9.63 5.11
N PHE A 52 -1.29 -8.43 5.70
CA PHE A 52 -0.18 -7.49 5.66
C PHE A 52 0.16 -6.86 7.02
N ILE A 53 1.41 -6.45 7.15
CA ILE A 53 1.90 -5.58 8.22
C ILE A 53 2.16 -4.19 7.65
N ALA A 54 2.08 -3.14 8.47
CA ALA A 54 2.18 -1.74 7.99
C ALA A 54 3.28 -0.93 8.69
N HIS A 55 4.30 -1.63 9.20
CA HIS A 55 5.49 -1.05 9.81
C HIS A 55 6.65 -2.05 9.74
N GLU A 56 7.76 -1.66 9.10
CA GLU A 56 8.89 -2.56 8.81
C GLU A 56 9.52 -3.18 10.07
N LYS A 57 9.96 -2.33 11.01
CA LYS A 57 10.78 -2.79 12.16
C LYS A 57 9.95 -3.35 13.31
N ASN A 58 8.90 -2.66 13.71
CA ASN A 58 8.10 -3.01 14.88
C ASN A 58 6.60 -2.89 14.56
N PRO A 59 6.05 -3.80 13.74
CA PRO A 59 4.62 -3.83 13.52
C PRO A 59 3.88 -4.15 14.83
N GLY A 60 2.87 -3.33 15.11
CA GLY A 60 1.93 -3.55 16.19
C GLY A 60 0.89 -4.59 15.82
N TYR A 61 0.52 -4.64 14.53
CA TYR A 61 -0.64 -5.39 14.07
C TYR A 61 -0.41 -6.16 12.79
N VAL A 62 -1.27 -7.16 12.58
CA VAL A 62 -1.56 -7.74 11.26
C VAL A 62 -2.92 -7.25 10.81
N PHE A 63 -2.97 -6.75 9.60
CA PHE A 63 -4.17 -6.32 8.90
C PHE A 63 -4.69 -7.43 8.00
N GLY A 64 -5.97 -7.37 7.66
CA GLY A 64 -6.64 -8.33 6.77
C GLY A 64 -6.02 -8.40 5.37
N PRO A 65 -6.64 -9.17 4.45
CA PRO A 65 -6.22 -9.25 3.07
C PRO A 65 -5.96 -7.87 2.43
N VAL A 66 -4.90 -7.76 1.61
CA VAL A 66 -4.55 -6.51 0.92
C VAL A 66 -5.74 -5.98 0.11
N GLN A 67 -6.43 -6.85 -0.61
CA GLN A 67 -7.60 -6.47 -1.41
C GLN A 67 -8.73 -5.85 -0.58
N ASP A 68 -8.91 -6.29 0.67
CA ASP A 68 -9.95 -5.77 1.56
C ASP A 68 -9.61 -4.33 1.95
N PHE A 69 -8.34 -4.05 2.26
CA PHE A 69 -7.88 -2.69 2.48
C PHE A 69 -8.07 -1.82 1.22
N VAL A 70 -7.66 -2.30 0.04
CA VAL A 70 -7.84 -1.57 -1.22
C VAL A 70 -9.31 -1.22 -1.48
N SER A 71 -10.23 -2.13 -1.16
CA SER A 71 -11.67 -1.89 -1.32
C SER A 71 -12.21 -0.75 -0.44
N THR A 72 -11.50 -0.40 0.63
CA THR A 72 -11.87 0.73 1.50
C THR A 72 -11.44 2.09 0.96
N LEU A 73 -10.59 2.13 -0.06
CA LEU A 73 -10.07 3.36 -0.63
C LEU A 73 -11.12 4.00 -1.55
N GLY A 74 -11.53 5.23 -1.25
CA GLY A 74 -12.61 5.95 -1.93
C GLY A 74 -12.25 6.56 -3.30
N GLY A 75 -11.46 5.87 -4.13
CA GLY A 75 -10.97 6.39 -5.40
C GLY A 75 -10.72 5.30 -6.45
N THR A 76 -10.31 5.71 -7.65
CA THR A 76 -9.89 4.77 -8.70
C THR A 76 -8.50 4.26 -8.36
N THR A 77 -8.33 2.94 -8.34
CA THR A 77 -7.04 2.34 -7.98
C THR A 77 -6.34 1.74 -9.19
N THR A 78 -5.03 1.97 -9.28
CA THR A 78 -4.16 1.34 -10.29
C THR A 78 -2.94 0.74 -9.62
N TRP A 79 -2.66 -0.53 -9.90
CA TRP A 79 -1.44 -1.18 -9.47
C TRP A 79 -0.31 -0.92 -10.45
N LEU A 80 0.83 -0.52 -9.91
CA LEU A 80 2.03 -0.17 -10.67
C LEU A 80 3.26 -0.88 -10.07
N ILE A 81 4.27 -1.06 -10.91
CA ILE A 81 5.61 -1.54 -10.57
C ILE A 81 6.63 -0.67 -11.29
N GLU A 82 7.83 -0.52 -10.74
CA GLU A 82 8.95 0.08 -11.47
C GLU A 82 9.38 -0.84 -12.63
N ASP A 83 9.66 -0.26 -13.79
CA ASP A 83 10.05 -0.98 -15.00
C ASP A 83 11.30 -1.86 -14.81
N MET A 84 12.31 -1.34 -14.13
CA MET A 84 13.53 -2.09 -13.79
C MET A 84 13.26 -3.21 -12.79
N GLU A 85 12.32 -3.01 -11.86
CA GLU A 85 11.92 -4.03 -10.91
C GLU A 85 11.13 -5.17 -11.59
N LEU A 86 10.30 -4.82 -12.59
CA LEU A 86 9.61 -5.81 -13.41
C LEU A 86 10.59 -6.69 -14.19
N ILE A 87 11.60 -6.08 -14.83
CA ILE A 87 12.66 -6.83 -15.53
C ILE A 87 13.38 -7.78 -14.57
N ARG A 88 13.73 -7.29 -13.36
CA ARG A 88 14.39 -8.11 -12.34
C ARG A 88 13.50 -9.28 -11.89
N LEU A 89 12.20 -9.05 -11.74
CA LEU A 89 11.23 -10.07 -11.34
C LEU A 89 11.07 -11.15 -12.41
N GLU A 90 11.00 -10.77 -13.69
CA GLU A 90 10.91 -11.70 -14.81
C GLU A 90 12.15 -12.60 -14.90
N GLN A 91 13.35 -12.02 -14.74
CA GLN A 91 14.61 -12.77 -14.70
C GLN A 91 14.66 -13.74 -13.51
N ALA A 92 14.33 -13.26 -12.32
CA ALA A 92 14.31 -14.10 -11.13
C ALA A 92 13.31 -15.25 -11.28
N SER A 93 12.14 -15.01 -11.87
CA SER A 93 11.15 -16.04 -12.15
C SER A 93 11.66 -17.07 -13.16
N ALA A 94 12.41 -16.66 -14.19
CA ALA A 94 13.02 -17.57 -15.14
C ALA A 94 14.06 -18.49 -14.47
N ASP A 95 14.74 -17.99 -13.44
CA ASP A 95 15.69 -18.75 -12.62
C ASP A 95 15.03 -19.56 -11.50
N GLY A 96 13.69 -19.61 -11.44
CA GLY A 96 12.93 -20.32 -10.42
C GLY A 96 12.98 -19.69 -9.03
N GLN A 97 13.36 -18.40 -8.95
CA GLN A 97 13.40 -17.63 -7.72
C GLN A 97 12.10 -16.83 -7.53
N ASN A 98 11.79 -16.51 -6.27
CA ASN A 98 10.67 -15.65 -5.92
C ASN A 98 11.18 -14.57 -4.93
N PRO A 99 11.73 -13.46 -5.44
CA PRO A 99 12.31 -12.43 -4.59
C PRO A 99 11.23 -11.57 -3.94
N GLU A 100 11.59 -10.78 -2.92
CA GLU A 100 10.77 -9.62 -2.54
C GLU A 100 10.82 -8.57 -3.63
N TYR A 101 9.72 -7.84 -3.83
CA TYR A 101 9.63 -6.73 -4.77
C TYR A 101 8.55 -5.74 -4.36
N SER A 102 8.61 -4.51 -4.87
CA SER A 102 7.70 -3.43 -4.46
C SER A 102 6.58 -3.19 -5.47
N PHE A 103 5.40 -2.89 -4.95
CA PHE A 103 4.24 -2.39 -5.70
C PHE A 103 3.91 -0.97 -5.27
N PHE A 104 3.36 -0.21 -6.21
CA PHE A 104 2.72 1.06 -5.94
C PHE A 104 1.23 0.90 -6.23
N LEU A 105 0.39 1.09 -5.22
CA LEU A 105 -1.04 1.26 -5.41
C LEU A 105 -1.32 2.75 -5.54
N GLU A 106 -1.50 3.20 -6.77
CA GLU A 106 -2.00 4.55 -7.03
C GLU A 106 -3.49 4.62 -6.70
N VAL A 107 -3.88 5.66 -5.99
CA VAL A 107 -5.28 5.99 -5.68
C VAL A 107 -5.54 7.39 -6.19
N ASP A 108 -6.35 7.49 -7.24
CA ASP A 108 -6.79 8.76 -7.78
C ASP A 108 -8.12 9.17 -7.15
N SER A 109 -8.16 10.36 -6.56
CA SER A 109 -9.30 10.89 -5.82
C SER A 109 -9.48 12.38 -6.10
N PRO A 110 -10.65 12.97 -5.83
CA PRO A 110 -10.85 14.42 -6.00
C PRO A 110 -9.87 15.30 -5.21
N GLY A 111 -9.27 14.76 -4.14
CA GLY A 111 -8.25 15.44 -3.32
C GLY A 111 -6.82 15.34 -3.86
N GLY A 112 -6.62 14.65 -4.99
CA GLY A 112 -5.32 14.36 -5.58
C GLY A 112 -4.98 12.87 -5.54
N THR A 113 -3.77 12.57 -6.03
CA THR A 113 -3.26 11.21 -6.19
C THR A 113 -2.36 10.82 -5.02
N GLU A 114 -2.59 9.65 -4.47
CA GLU A 114 -1.75 9.03 -3.44
C GLU A 114 -1.13 7.72 -3.95
N TYR A 115 0.03 7.35 -3.43
CA TYR A 115 0.64 6.06 -3.72
C TYR A 115 0.93 5.30 -2.43
N TRP A 116 0.36 4.12 -2.29
CA TRP A 116 0.67 3.20 -1.20
C TRP A 116 1.71 2.20 -1.67
N VAL A 117 2.87 2.20 -1.01
CA VAL A 117 4.01 1.37 -1.41
C VAL A 117 4.03 0.09 -0.60
N PHE A 118 3.66 -1.01 -1.24
CA PHE A 118 3.70 -2.35 -0.67
C PHE A 118 4.98 -3.07 -1.08
N VAL A 119 5.44 -3.98 -0.24
CA VAL A 119 6.45 -4.99 -0.59
C VAL A 119 5.77 -6.34 -0.56
N ALA A 120 5.88 -7.08 -1.68
CA ALA A 120 5.45 -8.46 -1.77
C ALA A 120 6.41 -9.35 -0.97
N LEU A 121 5.85 -10.16 -0.07
CA LEU A 121 6.59 -11.06 0.80
C LEU A 121 6.32 -12.51 0.38
N PRO A 122 7.20 -13.13 -0.42
CA PRO A 122 7.04 -14.51 -0.89
C PRO A 122 7.35 -15.56 0.19
N HIS A 123 7.56 -15.14 1.44
CA HIS A 123 8.00 -16.02 2.51
C HIS A 123 6.89 -16.96 2.95
N GLU A 124 7.24 -18.23 3.15
CA GLU A 124 6.33 -19.24 3.70
C GLU A 124 6.48 -19.43 5.21
N SER A 125 7.45 -18.73 5.84
CA SER A 125 7.63 -18.76 7.28
C SER A 125 8.25 -17.48 7.82
N ALA A 126 8.06 -17.23 9.11
CA ALA A 126 8.74 -16.14 9.81
C ALA A 126 10.27 -16.30 9.79
N GLN A 127 10.78 -17.53 9.73
CA GLN A 127 12.22 -17.79 9.59
C GLN A 127 12.71 -17.37 8.20
N ALA A 128 11.99 -17.68 7.12
CA ALA A 128 12.33 -17.22 5.78
C ALA A 128 12.30 -15.69 5.68
N TRP A 129 11.27 -15.06 6.26
CA TRP A 129 11.16 -13.61 6.39
C TRP A 129 12.38 -13.02 7.11
N PHE A 130 12.78 -13.59 8.24
CA PHE A 130 13.94 -13.13 9.01
C PHE A 130 15.26 -13.35 8.27
N ASN A 131 15.41 -14.49 7.59
CA ASN A 131 16.59 -14.80 6.79
C ASN A 131 16.80 -13.76 5.68
N ALA A 132 15.71 -13.32 5.02
CA ALA A 132 15.78 -12.25 4.03
C ALA A 132 16.32 -10.94 4.66
N ARG A 133 15.82 -10.51 5.82
CA ARG A 133 16.35 -9.31 6.52
C ARG A 133 17.79 -9.52 6.97
N ARG A 134 18.14 -10.72 7.43
CA ARG A 134 19.51 -11.07 7.84
C ARG A 134 20.50 -11.05 6.69
N ALA A 135 20.08 -11.38 5.46
CA ALA A 135 20.93 -11.25 4.29
C ALA A 135 21.39 -9.80 4.07
N PHE A 136 20.53 -8.81 4.33
CA PHE A 136 20.86 -7.39 4.20
C PHE A 136 21.53 -6.79 5.44
N HIS A 137 21.07 -7.13 6.65
CA HIS A 137 21.52 -6.50 7.90
C HIS A 137 22.59 -7.29 8.67
N GLY A 138 22.94 -8.49 8.22
CA GLY A 138 23.91 -9.37 8.85
C GLY A 138 23.58 -9.62 10.32
N ARG A 139 24.60 -9.50 11.19
CA ARG A 139 24.47 -9.76 12.64
C ARG A 139 23.51 -8.80 13.36
N LYS A 140 23.25 -7.61 12.80
CA LYS A 140 22.35 -6.62 13.41
C LYS A 140 20.87 -7.01 13.29
N ALA A 141 20.55 -7.93 12.38
CA ALA A 141 19.18 -8.35 12.12
C ALA A 141 18.48 -8.90 13.37
N GLU A 142 19.19 -9.63 14.23
CA GLU A 142 18.63 -10.16 15.47
C GLU A 142 18.08 -9.05 16.38
N GLY A 143 18.87 -7.99 16.59
CA GLY A 143 18.49 -6.86 17.43
C GLY A 143 17.34 -6.05 16.85
N TYR A 144 17.24 -5.94 15.52
CA TYR A 144 16.18 -5.18 14.87
C TYR A 144 14.89 -5.97 14.65
N TYR A 145 15.00 -7.25 14.31
CA TYR A 145 13.89 -8.03 13.77
C TYR A 145 13.60 -9.31 14.55
N GLY A 146 14.45 -9.76 15.49
CA GLY A 146 14.26 -11.03 16.20
C GLY A 146 12.97 -11.09 17.03
N LYS A 147 12.57 -9.97 17.66
CA LYS A 147 11.27 -9.87 18.33
C LYS A 147 10.11 -9.96 17.33
N THR A 148 10.23 -9.28 16.20
CA THR A 148 9.22 -9.28 15.13
C THR A 148 9.07 -10.67 14.53
N GLN A 149 10.17 -11.39 14.29
CA GLN A 149 10.15 -12.77 13.83
C GLN A 149 9.27 -13.65 14.73
N LYS A 150 9.48 -13.63 16.05
CA LYS A 150 8.71 -14.45 17.00
C LYS A 150 7.21 -14.11 16.99
N LYS A 151 6.88 -12.82 16.86
CA LYS A 151 5.49 -12.36 16.76
C LYS A 151 4.83 -12.83 15.46
N LEU A 152 5.51 -12.70 14.33
CA LEU A 152 5.03 -13.18 13.03
C LEU A 152 4.88 -14.69 13.02
N GLU A 153 5.81 -15.42 13.63
CA GLU A 153 5.72 -16.87 13.76
C GLU A 153 4.46 -17.29 14.52
N HIS A 154 4.13 -16.58 15.60
CA HIS A 154 2.90 -16.82 16.34
C HIS A 154 1.64 -16.51 15.52
N ALA A 155 1.59 -15.38 14.81
CA ALA A 155 0.49 -15.03 13.91
C ALA A 155 0.31 -16.08 12.78
N MET A 156 1.40 -16.51 12.16
CA MET A 156 1.38 -17.54 11.10
C MET A 156 0.88 -18.89 11.60
N ARG A 157 1.21 -19.28 12.85
CA ARG A 157 0.65 -20.48 13.48
C ARG A 157 -0.87 -20.41 13.70
N GLN A 158 -1.46 -19.20 13.69
CA GLN A 158 -2.91 -18.99 13.73
C GLN A 158 -3.54 -18.95 12.33
N GLY A 159 -2.79 -19.29 11.27
CA GLY A 159 -3.26 -19.29 9.88
C GLY A 159 -3.14 -17.94 9.17
N LEU A 160 -2.47 -16.95 9.77
CA LEU A 160 -2.28 -15.64 9.13
C LEU A 160 -1.09 -15.68 8.19
N HIS A 161 -1.37 -15.83 6.89
CA HIS A 161 -0.35 -15.82 5.84
C HIS A 161 0.06 -14.38 5.50
N ILE A 162 1.16 -13.91 6.08
CA ILE A 162 1.70 -12.57 5.84
C ILE A 162 2.39 -12.54 4.48
N LYS A 163 1.77 -11.89 3.50
CA LYS A 163 2.28 -11.83 2.12
C LYS A 163 2.57 -10.41 1.64
N ALA A 164 2.34 -9.40 2.47
CA ALA A 164 2.71 -8.03 2.15
C ALA A 164 3.19 -7.22 3.36
N GLU A 165 3.98 -6.20 3.07
CA GLU A 165 4.39 -5.17 4.00
C GLU A 165 4.11 -3.81 3.38
N LEU A 166 3.23 -3.00 3.96
CA LEU A 166 3.02 -1.62 3.56
C LEU A 166 4.07 -0.74 4.23
N ARG A 167 4.95 -0.14 3.42
CA ARG A 167 6.09 0.64 3.92
C ARG A 167 5.85 2.14 3.92
N PHE A 168 5.25 2.66 2.85
CA PHE A 168 5.14 4.09 2.65
C PHE A 168 3.77 4.47 2.13
N LEU A 169 3.35 5.67 2.51
CA LEU A 169 2.32 6.43 1.82
C LEU A 169 3.00 7.65 1.22
N ILE A 170 2.87 7.83 -0.09
CA ILE A 170 3.35 8.99 -0.82
C ILE A 170 2.15 9.85 -1.17
N VAL A 171 2.20 11.13 -0.80
CA VAL A 171 1.15 12.11 -1.09
C VAL A 171 1.81 13.28 -1.81
N ASN A 172 1.27 13.69 -2.96
CA ASN A 172 1.84 14.78 -3.76
C ASN A 172 3.33 14.58 -4.13
N GLY A 173 3.74 13.32 -4.34
CA GLY A 173 5.12 12.96 -4.67
C GLY A 173 6.09 12.92 -3.48
N GLU A 174 5.64 13.24 -2.27
CA GLU A 174 6.47 13.19 -1.06
C GLU A 174 6.12 11.99 -0.17
N THR A 175 7.15 11.34 0.38
CA THR A 175 6.94 10.24 1.34
C THR A 175 6.45 10.79 2.67
N GLY A 176 5.29 10.31 3.12
CA GLY A 176 4.73 10.67 4.40
C GLY A 176 5.60 10.22 5.57
N LEU A 177 5.67 11.06 6.61
CA LEU A 177 6.44 10.79 7.83
C LEU A 177 5.72 9.87 8.84
N GLN A 178 4.40 9.69 8.67
CA GLN A 178 3.61 8.83 9.54
C GLN A 178 3.77 7.37 9.11
N ALA A 179 3.90 6.48 10.09
CA ALA A 179 3.85 5.04 9.83
C ALA A 179 2.50 4.70 9.17
N PRO A 180 2.49 3.93 8.06
CA PRO A 180 1.25 3.57 7.38
C PRO A 180 0.23 2.89 8.30
N GLU A 181 0.69 2.11 9.29
CA GLU A 181 -0.14 1.52 10.35
C GLU A 181 -1.07 2.56 11.01
N ASN A 182 -0.53 3.73 11.39
CA ASN A 182 -1.31 4.80 12.03
C ASN A 182 -2.28 5.45 11.05
N VAL A 183 -1.86 5.66 9.80
CA VAL A 183 -2.70 6.29 8.78
C VAL A 183 -3.90 5.41 8.44
N ILE A 184 -3.69 4.12 8.25
CA ILE A 184 -4.75 3.16 7.94
C ILE A 184 -5.81 3.15 9.05
N MET A 185 -5.38 3.04 10.31
CA MET A 185 -6.29 2.96 11.45
C MET A 185 -7.03 4.28 11.70
N SER A 186 -6.35 5.42 11.57
CA SER A 186 -6.92 6.73 11.89
C SER A 186 -7.77 7.30 10.75
N ARG A 187 -7.26 7.30 9.51
CA ARG A 187 -7.90 7.92 8.34
C ARG A 187 -8.89 7.00 7.66
N HIS A 188 -8.50 5.75 7.43
CA HIS A 188 -9.31 4.78 6.68
C HIS A 188 -10.17 3.88 7.57
N LYS A 189 -9.97 3.97 8.90
CA LYS A 189 -10.69 3.18 9.91
C LYS A 189 -10.61 1.66 9.68
N PHE A 190 -9.68 1.20 8.85
CA PHE A 190 -9.48 -0.22 8.57
C PHE A 190 -8.80 -0.86 9.77
N GLN A 191 -9.55 -1.74 10.44
CA GLN A 191 -9.13 -2.32 11.71
C GLN A 191 -8.19 -3.51 11.47
N PRO A 192 -7.17 -3.68 12.32
CA PRO A 192 -6.35 -4.87 12.30
C PRO A 192 -7.16 -6.11 12.72
N VAL A 193 -6.73 -7.28 12.25
CA VAL A 193 -7.33 -8.57 12.60
C VAL A 193 -6.56 -9.29 13.70
N PHE A 194 -5.34 -8.84 14.01
CA PHE A 194 -4.48 -9.47 15.02
C PHE A 194 -3.54 -8.46 15.65
N ASP A 195 -3.37 -8.54 16.97
CA ASP A 195 -2.42 -7.77 17.76
C ASP A 195 -1.14 -8.59 17.96
N LEU A 196 -0.04 -8.14 17.37
CA LEU A 196 1.26 -8.79 17.46
C LEU A 196 1.92 -8.60 18.83
N SER A 197 1.50 -7.61 19.62
CA SER A 197 2.01 -7.38 20.97
C SER A 197 1.40 -8.36 21.97
N THR A 198 0.10 -8.63 21.87
CA THR A 198 -0.62 -9.54 22.77
C THR A 198 -0.75 -10.96 22.24
N GLY A 199 -0.53 -11.18 20.93
CA GLY A 199 -0.70 -12.48 20.29
C GLY A 199 -2.16 -12.88 20.18
N ARG A 200 -3.07 -11.92 19.99
CA ARG A 200 -4.53 -12.17 19.99
C ARG A 200 -5.17 -11.72 18.69
N SER A 201 -6.14 -12.50 18.23
CA SER A 201 -7.07 -12.08 17.18
C SER A 201 -7.96 -10.95 17.70
N LEU A 202 -8.23 -9.98 16.82
CA LEU A 202 -9.03 -8.78 17.07
C LEU A 202 -10.36 -8.78 16.31
N GLY A 203 -10.70 -9.88 15.64
CA GLY A 203 -11.94 -9.99 14.87
C GLY A 203 -13.22 -9.71 15.69
N PRO A 204 -14.38 -9.50 15.03
CA PRO A 204 -15.62 -9.10 15.67
C PRO A 204 -16.11 -10.07 16.76
N ASP A 205 -15.71 -11.34 16.70
CA ASP A 205 -16.00 -12.39 17.68
C ASP A 205 -14.81 -12.71 18.60
N ALA A 206 -14.01 -11.70 18.99
CA ALA A 206 -13.06 -11.88 20.08
C ALA A 206 -13.84 -12.28 21.35
N LYS A 207 -14.07 -13.59 21.53
CA LYS A 207 -14.73 -14.16 22.69
C LYS A 207 -13.99 -13.64 23.91
N ILE A 208 -14.65 -12.70 24.57
CA ILE A 208 -14.36 -12.29 25.93
C ILE A 208 -14.29 -13.60 26.72
N LYS A 209 -13.08 -13.95 27.16
CA LYS A 209 -12.93 -14.88 28.28
C LYS A 209 -13.09 -14.08 29.55
#